data_AF-A0A7K9A084-F1
#
_entry.id   AF-A0A7K9A084-F1
#
_cell.length_a   1.000
_cell.length_b   1.000
_cell.length_c   1.000
_cell.angle_alpha   90.00
_cell.angle_beta   90.00
_cell.angle_gamma   90.00
#
_symmetry.space_group_name_H-M   'P 1'
#
loop_
_entity.id
_entity.type
_entity.pdbx_description
1 polymer ?
#
loop_
_entity_poly.entity_id
_entity_poly.type
_entity_poly.pdbx_seq_one_letter_code
_entity_poly.pdbx_strand_id
1 'polypeptide(L)' 'MLLLLLGIIVLHVTVLVLLFVSTIVSQWLVNSEHTADLWQNCTSGTVFQCLASSTN' A
#
# COMPACT_ATOMS: atom_id res chain seq x y z
N MET A 1 21.45 16.16 22.16
CA MET A 1 21.47 16.77 20.82
C MET A 1 21.85 15.75 19.74
N LEU A 2 23.00 15.07 19.84
CA LEU A 2 23.41 14.02 18.89
C LEU A 2 22.43 12.83 18.80
N LEU A 3 21.92 12.34 19.94
CA LEU A 3 20.94 11.25 20.00
C LEU A 3 19.62 11.61 19.31
N LEU A 4 19.17 12.87 19.48
CA LEU A 4 17.96 13.36 18.83
C LEU A 4 18.15 13.43 17.31
N LEU A 5 19.33 13.90 16.86
CA LEU A 5 19.66 13.98 15.44
C LEU A 5 19.72 12.58 14.79
N LEU A 6 20.37 11.62 15.44
CA LEU A 6 20.44 10.24 14.96
C LEU A 6 19.04 9.61 14.85
N GLY A 7 18.18 9.81 15.86
CA GLY A 7 16.82 9.29 15.86
C GLY A 7 15.97 9.83 14.71
N ILE A 8 16.08 11.14 14.41
CA ILE A 8 15.34 11.77 13.31
C ILE A 8 15.80 11.20 11.95
N ILE A 9 17.10 11.00 11.74
CA ILE A 9 17.63 10.41 10.50
C ILE A 9 17.05 9.00 10.29
N VAL A 10 17.08 8.17 11.34
CA VAL A 10 16.50 6.81 11.29
C VAL A 10 15.00 6.86 10.99
N LEU A 11 14.26 7.74 11.66
CA LEU A 11 12.83 7.92 11.43
C LEU A 11 12.53 8.29 9.96
N HIS A 12 13.30 9.22 9.37
CA HIS A 12 13.11 9.60 7.98
C HIS A 12 13.33 8.43 7.03
N VAL A 13 14.44 7.69 7.20
CA VAL A 13 14.73 6.51 6.37
C VAL A 13 13.60 5.48 6.49
N THR A 14 13.08 5.24 7.69
CA THR A 14 11.95 4.31 7.87
C THR A 14 10.70 4.78 7.13
N VAL A 15 10.36 6.08 7.19
CA VAL A 15 9.21 6.62 6.46
C VAL A 15 9.38 6.49 4.95
N LEU A 16 10.57 6.75 4.42
CA LEU A 16 10.85 6.59 2.99
C LEU A 16 10.66 5.13 2.52
N VAL A 17 11.11 4.15 3.32
CA VAL A 17 10.92 2.72 3.01
C VAL A 17 9.45 2.33 3.11
N LEU A 18 8.74 2.74 4.16
CA LEU A 18 7.31 2.45 4.33
C LEU A 18 6.48 3.07 3.20
N LEU A 19 6.82 4.28 2.76
CA LEU A 19 6.17 4.95 1.64
C LEU A 19 6.43 4.24 0.31
N PHE A 20 7.64 3.70 0.11
CA PHE A 20 7.96 2.89 -1.07
C PHE A 20 7.14 1.60 -1.11
N VAL A 21 7.06 0.86 0.01
CA VAL A 21 6.25 -0.36 0.12
C VAL A 21 4.77 -0.05 -0.10
N SER A 22 4.25 1.05 0.46
CA SER A 22 2.87 1.50 0.26
C SER A 22 2.57 1.88 -1.20
N THR A 23 3.56 2.39 -1.93
CA THR A 23 3.37 2.76 -3.35
C THR A 23 3.33 1.52 -4.23
N ILE A 24 4.15 0.50 -3.92
CA ILE A 24 4.17 -0.75 -4.68
C ILE A 24 2.92 -1.59 -4.39
N VAL A 25 2.52 -1.70 -3.12
CA VAL A 25 1.34 -2.44 -2.66
C VAL A 25 0.19 -1.45 -2.45
N SER A 26 -0.16 -0.72 -3.49
CA SER A 26 -1.24 0.26 -3.41
C SER A 26 -2.60 -0.45 -3.48
N GLN A 27 -3.03 -1.04 -2.36
CA GLN A 27 -4.39 -1.55 -2.15
C GLN A 27 -5.30 -0.41 -1.72
N TRP A 28 -6.08 0.12 -2.64
CA TRP A 28 -7.11 1.11 -2.37
C TRP A 28 -8.41 0.37 -2.03
N LEU A 29 -8.86 0.44 -0.79
CA LEU A 29 -10.24 0.02 -0.46
C LEU A 29 -11.20 0.96 -1.20
N VAL A 30 -11.89 0.46 -2.22
CA VAL A 30 -12.83 1.27 -3.01
C VAL A 30 -14.20 1.27 -2.33
N ASN A 31 -14.57 0.20 -1.64
CA ASN A 31 -15.76 0.09 -0.80
C ASN A 31 -15.64 -1.15 0.14
N SER A 32 -16.61 -1.37 1.03
CA SER A 32 -16.55 -2.42 2.06
C SER A 32 -16.50 -3.86 1.52
N GLU A 33 -16.77 -4.07 0.23
CA GLU A 33 -16.79 -5.38 -0.44
C GLU A 33 -15.85 -5.44 -1.65
N HIS A 34 -15.11 -4.39 -1.97
CA HIS A 34 -14.24 -4.30 -3.13
C HIS A 34 -12.94 -3.57 -2.77
N THR A 35 -11.83 -4.31 -2.89
CA THR A 35 -10.45 -3.85 -2.73
C THR A 35 -9.80 -3.78 -4.10
N ALA A 36 -9.40 -2.60 -4.56
CA ALA A 36 -8.68 -2.42 -5.81
C ALA A 36 -7.20 -2.16 -5.55
N ASP A 37 -6.35 -3.10 -5.92
CA ASP A 37 -4.91 -2.90 -6.04
C ASP A 37 -4.61 -2.27 -7.41
N LEU A 38 -3.43 -1.63 -7.54
CA LEU A 38 -2.99 -1.02 -8.80
C LEU A 38 -2.95 -2.03 -9.96
N TRP A 39 -2.72 -3.31 -9.65
CA TRP A 39 -2.59 -4.39 -10.61
C TRP A 39 -3.82 -5.31 -10.69
N GLN A 40 -4.65 -5.33 -9.65
CA GLN A 40 -5.71 -6.34 -9.48
C GLN A 40 -6.91 -5.75 -8.73
N ASN A 41 -8.12 -5.95 -9.26
CA ASN A 41 -9.36 -5.60 -8.58
C ASN A 41 -9.96 -6.85 -7.95
N CYS A 42 -10.04 -6.87 -6.62
CA CYS A 42 -10.58 -7.96 -5.84
C CYS A 42 -11.92 -7.58 -5.20
N THR A 43 -12.92 -8.44 -5.36
CA THR A 43 -14.25 -8.29 -4.76
C THR A 43 -14.42 -9.37 -3.69
N SER A 44 -14.65 -8.94 -2.45
CA SER A 44 -15.08 -9.76 -1.32
C SER A 44 -16.60 -9.73 -1.23
N GLY A 45 -17.26 -10.54 -2.06
CA GLY A 45 -18.68 -10.89 -1.91
C GLY A 45 -18.85 -12.32 -1.40
N THR A 46 -19.90 -13.03 -1.85
CA THR A 46 -20.11 -14.46 -1.53
C THR A 46 -19.00 -15.39 -2.01
N VAL A 47 -18.20 -14.95 -3.00
CA VAL A 47 -16.99 -15.60 -3.49
C VAL A 47 -15.90 -14.54 -3.61
N PHE A 48 -14.70 -14.82 -3.10
CA PHE A 48 -13.54 -13.95 -3.29
C PHE A 48 -13.02 -14.09 -4.72
N GLN A 49 -13.13 -13.03 -5.51
CA GLN A 49 -12.72 -13.02 -6.92
C GLN A 49 -11.76 -11.85 -7.17
N CYS A 50 -10.58 -12.15 -7.73
CA CYS A 50 -9.60 -11.14 -8.15
C CYS A 50 -9.42 -11.19 -9.67
N LEU A 51 -9.62 -10.06 -10.34
CA LEU A 51 -9.33 -9.89 -11.76
C LEU A 51 -8.14 -8.94 -11.92
N ALA A 52 -7.22 -9.26 -12.82
CA ALA A 52 -6.17 -8.33 -13.22
C ALA A 52 -6.81 -7.07 -13.82
N SER A 53 -6.38 -5.89 -13.37
CA SER A 53 -6.80 -4.64 -13.98
C SER A 53 -6.16 -4.57 -15.36
N SER A 54 -6.94 -4.74 -16.42
CA SER A 54 -6.45 -4.69 -17.80
C SER A 54 -5.85 -3.33 -18.08
N THR A 55 -4.52 -3.23 -18.13
CA THR A 55 -3.83 -2.09 -18.72
C THR A 55 -4.13 -2.11 -20.22
N ASN A 56 -4.98 -1.21 -20.69
CA ASN A 56 -5.23 -1.03 -22.13
C ASN A 56 -4.01 -0.43 -22.81
#